data_AF-A0A7J9L139-F1
#
_entry.id   AF-A0A7J9L139-F1
#
_cell.length_a   1.000
_cell.length_b   1.000
_cell.length_c   1.000
_cell.angle_alpha   90.00
_cell.angle_beta   90.00
_cell.angle_gamma   90.00
#
_symmetry.space_group_name_H-M   'P 1'
#
loop_
_entity.id
_entity.type
_entity.pdbx_description
1 polymer ?
#
loop_
_entity_poly.entity_id
_entity_poly.type
_entity_poly.pdbx_seq_one_letter_code
_entity_poly.pdbx_strand_id
1 'polypeptide(L)' 'MDAKAAADFLTLLWNCWSSRNNRIFMDNKDSARKTKPPTGVIKINFDAMVSNGRMGYGVIARDKDGFVVGGSGGLKSVQ' A
#
# COMPACT_ATOMS: atom_id res chain seq x y z
N MET A 1 4.00 -21.21 3.57
CA MET A 1 2.83 -20.47 4.10
C MET A 1 1.59 -21.21 3.62
N ASP A 2 0.64 -21.40 4.52
CA ASP A 2 -0.69 -21.90 4.19
C ASP A 2 -1.35 -20.97 3.15
N ALA A 3 -1.88 -21.55 2.07
CA ALA A 3 -2.55 -20.81 1.00
C ALA A 3 -3.79 -20.05 1.49
N LYS A 4 -4.48 -20.61 2.50
CA LYS A 4 -5.60 -19.97 3.17
C LYS A 4 -5.16 -18.76 3.98
N ALA A 5 -4.13 -18.88 4.81
CA ALA A 5 -3.56 -17.74 5.54
C ALA A 5 -3.08 -16.62 4.60
N ALA A 6 -2.49 -16.95 3.45
CA ALA A 6 -2.10 -15.96 2.45
C ALA A 6 -3.31 -15.23 1.82
N ALA A 7 -4.38 -15.98 1.49
CA ALA A 7 -5.61 -15.41 0.96
C ALA A 7 -6.34 -14.52 1.98
N ASP A 8 -6.38 -14.95 3.24
CA ASP A 8 -6.98 -14.19 4.34
C ASP A 8 -6.20 -12.88 4.58
N PHE A 9 -4.86 -12.92 4.48
CA PHE A 9 -4.00 -11.73 4.56
C PHE A 9 -4.21 -10.74 3.41
N LEU A 10 -4.25 -11.23 2.15
CA LEU A 10 -4.52 -10.37 0.98
C LEU A 10 -5.93 -9.75 1.04
N THR A 11 -6.91 -10.49 1.56
CA THR A 11 -8.27 -10.00 1.77
C THR A 11 -8.31 -8.89 2.82
N LEU A 12 -7.57 -9.05 3.92
CA LEU A 12 -7.44 -8.02 4.96
C LEU A 12 -6.81 -6.75 4.38
N LEU A 13 -5.73 -6.88 3.58
CA LEU A 13 -5.08 -5.75 2.92
C LEU A 13 -6.01 -5.05 1.94
N TRP A 14 -6.75 -5.80 1.12
CA TRP A 14 -7.74 -5.27 0.19
C TRP A 14 -8.86 -4.51 0.90
N ASN A 15 -9.39 -5.07 1.99
CA ASN A 15 -10.43 -4.43 2.79
C ASN A 15 -9.92 -3.15 3.47
N CYS A 16 -8.70 -3.16 4.02
CA CYS A 16 -8.07 -1.98 4.60
C CYS A 16 -7.77 -0.89 3.56
N TRP A 17 -7.38 -1.26 2.34
CA TRP A 17 -7.16 -0.35 1.23
C TRP A 17 -8.48 0.25 0.72
N SER A 18 -9.49 -0.59 0.51
CA SER A 18 -10.83 -0.20 0.04
C SER A 18 -11.54 0.72 1.04
N SER A 19 -11.51 0.39 2.35
CA SER A 19 -12.08 1.23 3.40
C SER A 19 -11.40 2.60 3.50
N ARG A 20 -10.06 2.65 3.43
CA ARG A 20 -9.30 3.92 3.43
C ARG A 20 -9.61 4.77 2.20
N ASN A 21 -9.67 4.16 1.02
CA ASN A 21 -10.01 4.87 -0.20
C ASN A 21 -11.46 5.37 -0.17
N ASN A 22 -12.43 4.57 0.26
CA ASN A 22 -13.81 5.04 0.39
C ASN A 22 -13.94 6.23 1.34
N ARG A 23 -13.22 6.26 2.47
CA ARG A 23 -13.23 7.40 3.39
C ARG A 23 -12.60 8.67 2.80
N ILE A 24 -11.63 8.53 1.89
CA ILE A 24 -10.96 9.64 1.20
C ILE A 24 -11.77 10.14 -0.01
N PHE A 25 -12.52 9.25 -0.69
CA PHE A 25 -13.25 9.56 -1.92
C PHE A 25 -14.76 9.83 -1.72
N MET A 26 -15.30 9.62 -0.50
CA MET A 26 -16.71 9.92 -0.19
C MET A 26 -17.01 11.41 -0.04
N ASP A 27 -16.01 12.26 0.21
CA ASP A 27 -16.26 13.67 0.54
C ASP A 27 -16.49 14.58 -0.68
N ASN A 28 -16.35 14.08 -1.93
CA ASN A 28 -16.77 14.81 -3.13
C ASN A 28 -16.74 13.90 -4.38
N LYS A 29 -17.92 13.44 -4.83
CA LYS A 29 -18.09 12.60 -6.03
C LYS A 29 -17.65 13.26 -7.35
N ASP A 30 -17.34 14.57 -7.35
CA ASP A 30 -16.81 15.29 -8.51
C ASP A 30 -15.27 15.47 -8.47
N SER A 31 -14.60 15.10 -7.38
CA SER A 31 -13.16 15.34 -7.15
C SER A 31 -12.26 14.10 -7.08
N ALA A 32 -12.71 12.95 -7.60
CA ALA A 32 -11.88 11.74 -7.74
C ALA A 32 -10.56 11.96 -8.52
N ARG A 33 -10.36 13.16 -9.07
CA ARG A 33 -9.12 13.65 -9.63
C ARG A 33 -8.24 14.31 -8.55
N LYS A 34 -7.32 13.53 -7.96
CA LYS A 34 -6.11 14.02 -7.26
C LYS A 34 -6.35 15.09 -6.18
N THR A 35 -7.18 14.82 -5.18
CA THR A 35 -7.07 15.61 -3.93
C THR A 35 -5.73 15.26 -3.27
N LYS A 36 -4.85 16.25 -3.13
CA LYS A 36 -3.58 16.06 -2.40
C LYS A 36 -3.91 15.76 -0.94
N PRO A 37 -3.15 14.86 -0.27
CA PRO A 37 -3.29 14.67 1.17
C PRO A 37 -3.16 15.99 1.92
N PRO A 38 -3.85 16.18 3.05
CA PRO A 38 -3.67 17.34 3.91
C PRO A 38 -2.19 17.56 4.27
N THR A 39 -1.78 18.82 4.44
CA THR A 39 -0.42 19.17 4.87
C THR A 39 -0.09 18.48 6.20
N GLY A 40 1.08 17.83 6.26
CA GLY A 40 1.52 17.04 7.41
C GLY A 40 1.22 15.54 7.29
N VAL A 41 0.50 15.10 6.25
CA VAL A 41 0.28 13.67 5.99
C VAL A 41 1.36 13.11 5.08
N ILE A 42 1.95 11.99 5.50
CA ILE A 42 2.83 11.16 4.66
C ILE A 42 2.03 9.95 4.15
N LYS A 43 2.01 9.76 2.83
CA LYS A 43 1.44 8.57 2.19
C LYS A 43 2.47 7.46 2.21
N ILE A 44 2.10 6.30 2.76
CA ILE A 44 2.92 5.09 2.69
C ILE A 44 2.28 4.09 1.73
N ASN A 45 3.03 3.69 0.70
CA ASN A 45 2.69 2.56 -0.15
C ASN A 45 3.53 1.35 0.30
N PHE A 46 2.90 0.17 0.36
CA PHE A 46 3.53 -1.10 0.68
C PHE A 46 3.18 -2.10 -0.42
N ASP A 47 4.18 -2.76 -0.97
CA ASP A 47 4.03 -3.81 -1.96
C ASP A 47 4.81 -5.06 -1.52
N ALA A 48 4.32 -6.23 -1.94
CA ALA A 48 4.99 -7.50 -1.72
C ALA A 48 4.99 -8.34 -3.00
N MET A 49 6.04 -9.14 -3.18
CA MET A 49 6.23 -10.00 -4.34
C MET A 49 6.63 -11.40 -3.87
N VAL A 50 6.04 -12.43 -4.49
CA VAL A 50 6.51 -13.81 -4.39
C VAL A 50 6.67 -14.36 -5.79
N SER A 51 7.86 -14.83 -6.15
CA SER A 51 8.14 -15.38 -7.48
C SER A 51 9.36 -16.30 -7.45
N ASN A 52 9.29 -17.45 -8.10
CA ASN A 52 10.42 -18.38 -8.30
C ASN A 52 11.23 -18.65 -7.01
N GLY A 53 10.55 -18.99 -5.92
CA GLY A 53 11.22 -19.25 -4.63
C GLY A 53 11.86 -18.00 -4.00
N ARG A 54 11.46 -16.79 -4.40
CA ARG A 54 11.90 -15.54 -3.78
C ARG A 54 10.70 -14.77 -3.26
N MET A 55 10.87 -14.15 -2.10
CA MET A 55 9.92 -13.24 -1.50
C MET A 55 10.57 -11.87 -1.35
N GLY A 56 9.84 -10.81 -1.68
CA GLY A 56 10.31 -9.45 -1.50
C GLY A 56 9.21 -8.54 -0.99
N TYR A 57 9.62 -7.43 -0.37
CA TYR A 57 8.72 -6.35 0.02
C TYR A 57 9.36 -5.00 -0.33
N GLY A 58 8.50 -4.01 -0.56
CA GLY A 58 8.88 -2.63 -0.79
C GLY A 58 7.96 -1.68 -0.03
N VAL A 59 8.54 -0.67 0.58
CA VAL A 59 7.83 0.40 1.30
C VAL A 59 8.34 1.73 0.78
N ILE A 60 7.44 2.65 0.44
CA ILE A 60 7.79 4.01 0.06
C ILE A 60 6.89 5.01 0.77
N ALA A 61 7.50 6.00 1.40
CA ALA A 61 6.85 7.11 2.07
C ALA A 61 6.98 8.36 1.20
N ARG A 62 5.86 9.02 0.92
CA ARG A 62 5.79 10.24 0.11
C ARG A 62 5.02 11.36 0.80
N ASP A 63 5.44 12.59 0.61
CA ASP A 63 4.72 13.76 1.10
C ASP A 63 3.47 14.08 0.25
N LYS A 64 2.78 15.19 0.59
CA LYS A 64 1.58 15.66 -0.12
C LYS A 64 1.81 16.06 -1.59
N ASP A 65 3.05 16.42 -1.95
CA ASP A 65 3.43 16.80 -3.30
C ASP A 65 3.96 15.60 -4.10
N GLY A 66 4.10 14.45 -3.44
CA GLY A 66 4.55 13.20 -4.02
C GLY A 66 6.06 13.00 -3.95
N PHE A 67 6.81 13.89 -3.29
CA PHE A 67 8.24 13.69 -3.06
C PHE A 67 8.46 12.52 -2.11
N VAL A 68 9.48 11.71 -2.41
CA VAL A 68 9.86 10.58 -1.58
C VAL A 68 10.63 11.10 -0.37
N VAL A 69 10.11 10.82 0.82
CA VAL A 69 10.73 11.19 2.10
C VAL A 69 11.44 10.01 2.76
N GLY A 70 11.19 8.79 2.28
CA GLY A 70 11.86 7.58 2.75
C GLY A 70 11.34 6.33 2.05
N GLY A 71 12.06 5.23 2.24
CA GLY A 71 11.68 3.93 1.73
C GLY A 71 12.54 2.82 2.31
N SER A 72 12.05 1.60 2.21
CA SER A 72 12.78 0.39 2.59
C SER A 72 12.34 -0.78 1.72
N GLY A 73 13.17 -1.80 1.61
CA GLY A 73 12.84 -3.01 0.91
C GLY A 73 13.73 -4.17 1.34
N GLY A 74 13.27 -5.37 1.06
CA GLY A 74 14.03 -6.59 1.34
C GLY A 74 13.68 -7.70 0.37
N LEU A 75 14.66 -8.54 0.09
CA LEU A 75 14.52 -9.75 -0.71
C LEU A 75 15.02 -10.93 0.09
N LYS A 76 14.27 -12.03 0.08
CA LYS A 76 14.62 -13.29 0.71
C LYS A 76 14.41 -14.44 -0.26
N SER A 77 15.44 -15.25 -0.46
CA SER A 77 15.29 -16.55 -1.10
C SER A 77 14.62 -17.51 -0.12
N VAL A 78 13.64 -18.25 -0.61
CA VAL A 78 12.98 -19.37 0.04
C VAL A 78 13.64 -20.61 -0.54
N GLN A 79 14.48 -21.25 0.27
CA GLN A 79 14.95 -22.62 0.00
C GLN A 79 13.79 -23.60 0.13
#